data_AF-A0A511DJU0-F1
#
_entry.id   AF-A0A511DJU0-F1
#
_cell.length_a   1.000
_cell.length_b   1.000
_cell.length_c   1.000
_cell.angle_alpha   90.00
_cell.angle_beta   90.00
_cell.angle_gamma   90.00
#
_symmetry.space_group_name_H-M   'P 1'
#
loop_
_entity.id
_entity.type
_entity.pdbx_description
1 polymer ?
#
loop_
_entity_poly.entity_id
_entity_poly.type
_entity_poly.pdbx_seq_one_letter_code
_entity_poly.pdbx_strand_id
1 'polypeptide(L)'
;MQPPHTPPPATRRRRWLLIGAAVATWLATIATIGAFSTATAGPLQVDAQAARVVVDSPVYPQSPDGWWACAWQFDCRPTARREPGDPPPLRQIPRGQDVTVVCQFGAYSKIETVDLAGWTATTALHTRTPLPTSCTAFDV
;
A
#
# COMPACT_ATOMS: atom_id res chain seq x y z
N MET A 1 46.35 -63.34 10.91
CA MET A 1 44.93 -62.92 10.82
C MET A 1 44.82 -61.59 11.57
N GLN A 2 44.58 -60.50 10.86
CA GLN A 2 44.60 -59.13 11.41
C GLN A 2 43.15 -58.69 11.71
N PRO A 3 42.82 -58.22 12.92
CA PRO A 3 41.47 -57.79 13.24
C PRO A 3 41.15 -56.43 12.59
N PRO A 4 39.87 -56.18 12.26
CA PRO A 4 39.43 -54.97 11.59
C PRO A 4 39.51 -53.74 12.49
N HIS A 5 40.08 -52.65 11.95
CA HIS A 5 40.10 -51.33 12.58
C HIS A 5 38.67 -50.76 12.69
N THR A 6 38.19 -50.55 13.92
CA THR A 6 36.99 -49.76 14.19
C THR A 6 37.42 -48.30 14.45
N PRO A 7 36.83 -47.30 13.77
CA PRO A 7 37.10 -45.90 14.10
C PRO A 7 36.43 -45.51 15.45
N PRO A 8 37.05 -44.66 16.27
CA PRO A 8 36.59 -44.38 17.62
C PRO A 8 35.27 -43.55 17.65
N PRO A 9 34.39 -43.77 18.65
CA PRO A 9 33.05 -43.18 18.76
C PRO A 9 33.00 -41.70 19.19
N ALA A 10 34.10 -40.95 19.01
CA ALA A 10 34.23 -39.58 19.54
C ALA A 10 33.73 -38.46 18.59
N THR A 11 33.24 -38.81 17.38
CA THR A 11 32.93 -37.82 16.33
C THR A 11 31.44 -37.48 16.20
N ARG A 12 30.53 -38.33 16.70
CA ARG A 12 29.08 -38.13 16.48
C ARG A 12 28.50 -37.00 17.34
N ARG A 13 28.85 -36.95 18.63
CA ARG A 13 28.35 -35.92 19.57
C ARG A 13 28.85 -34.52 19.23
N ARG A 14 30.12 -34.39 18.83
CA ARG A 14 30.71 -33.11 18.42
C ARG A 14 30.05 -32.54 17.16
N ARG A 15 29.65 -33.41 16.23
CA ARG A 15 28.93 -33.04 15.00
C ARG A 15 27.51 -32.53 15.29
N TRP A 16 26.79 -33.17 16.21
CA TRP A 16 25.46 -32.71 16.63
C TRP A 16 25.47 -31.37 17.37
N LEU A 17 26.48 -31.15 18.21
CA LEU A 17 26.67 -29.87 18.90
C LEU A 17 26.96 -28.72 17.93
N LEU A 18 27.75 -28.97 16.89
CA LEU A 18 28.04 -27.97 15.86
C LEU A 18 26.82 -27.66 14.97
N ILE A 19 26.00 -28.66 14.64
CA ILE A 19 24.74 -28.45 13.91
C ILE A 19 23.75 -27.64 14.76
N GLY A 20 23.60 -27.98 16.04
CA GLY A 20 22.74 -27.23 16.96
C GLY A 20 23.15 -25.76 17.10
N ALA A 21 24.46 -25.49 17.21
CA ALA A 21 24.99 -24.13 17.25
C ALA A 21 24.72 -23.39 15.92
N ALA A 22 24.91 -24.04 14.76
CA ALA A 22 24.65 -23.41 13.46
C ALA A 22 23.17 -23.06 13.26
N VAL A 23 22.24 -23.94 13.66
CA VAL A 23 20.80 -23.68 13.57
C VAL A 23 20.37 -22.56 14.52
N ALA A 24 20.90 -22.52 15.76
CA ALA A 24 20.61 -21.45 16.71
C ALA A 24 21.08 -20.08 16.18
N THR A 25 22.27 -20.01 15.57
CA THR A 25 22.78 -18.78 14.96
C THR A 25 21.93 -18.35 13.75
N TRP A 26 21.50 -19.30 12.92
CA TRP A 26 20.60 -19.02 11.79
C TRP A 26 19.24 -18.48 12.23
N LEU A 27 18.62 -19.08 13.25
CA LEU A 27 17.34 -18.60 13.81
C LEU A 27 17.47 -17.23 14.48
N ALA A 28 18.59 -16.97 15.18
CA ALA A 28 18.87 -15.66 15.75
C ALA A 28 19.04 -14.58 14.67
N THR A 29 19.57 -14.94 13.50
CA THR A 29 19.76 -14.00 12.38
C THR A 29 18.44 -13.69 11.66
N ILE A 30 17.53 -14.65 11.57
CA ILE A 30 16.16 -14.41 11.05
C ILE A 30 15.38 -13.50 12.02
N ALA A 31 15.52 -13.72 13.33
CA ALA A 31 14.83 -12.90 14.33
C ALA A 31 15.32 -11.44 14.33
N THR A 32 16.60 -11.19 14.09
CA THR A 32 17.12 -9.81 13.97
C THR A 32 16.68 -9.14 12.67
N ILE A 33 16.61 -9.84 11.53
CA ILE A 33 16.08 -9.26 10.28
C ILE A 33 14.58 -8.93 10.41
N GLY A 34 13.80 -9.76 11.11
CA GLY A 34 12.38 -9.47 11.38
C GLY A 34 12.14 -8.27 12.31
N ALA A 35 13.09 -7.98 13.21
CA ALA A 35 13.01 -6.85 14.14
C ALA A 35 13.39 -5.50 13.49
N PHE A 36 14.24 -5.49 12.45
CA PHE A 36 14.54 -4.26 11.70
C PHE A 36 13.41 -3.85 10.75
N SER A 37 12.59 -4.79 10.28
CA SER A 37 11.44 -4.47 9.42
C SER A 37 10.21 -3.96 10.19
N THR A 38 10.22 -4.00 11.52
CA THR A 38 9.08 -3.60 12.36
C THR A 38 9.31 -2.35 13.21
N ALA A 39 10.54 -1.82 13.25
CA ALA A 39 10.87 -0.62 14.03
C ALA A 39 10.70 0.70 13.26
N THR A 40 10.62 0.67 11.93
CA THR A 40 10.40 1.86 11.07
C THR A 40 9.15 1.79 10.20
N ALA A 41 8.48 0.64 10.16
CA ALA A 41 7.11 0.55 9.67
C ALA A 41 6.17 0.76 10.86
N GLY A 42 6.10 2.01 11.36
CA GLY A 42 4.84 2.46 11.94
C GLY A 42 3.72 2.22 10.92
N PRO A 43 2.43 2.13 11.33
CA PRO A 43 1.35 2.12 10.36
C PRO A 43 1.62 3.25 9.38
N LEU A 44 1.66 2.93 8.08
CA LEU A 44 1.75 3.93 7.04
C LEU A 44 0.47 4.74 7.22
N GLN A 45 0.55 5.81 8.00
CA GLN A 45 -0.50 6.81 8.13
C GLN A 45 -0.47 7.54 6.80
N VAL A 46 -0.98 6.89 5.76
CA VAL A 46 -1.63 7.61 4.67
C VAL A 46 -2.71 8.37 5.41
N ASP A 47 -2.56 9.69 5.48
CA ASP A 47 -3.44 10.61 6.20
C ASP A 47 -4.85 10.55 5.60
N ALA A 48 -5.55 9.42 5.75
CA ALA A 48 -6.83 9.18 5.16
C ALA A 48 -7.82 10.14 5.82
N GLN A 49 -8.32 11.12 5.07
CA GLN A 49 -9.12 12.21 5.62
C GLN A 49 -10.60 11.93 5.44
N ALA A 50 -11.38 12.14 6.51
CA ALA A 50 -12.82 12.12 6.40
C ALA A 50 -13.30 13.30 5.53
N ALA A 51 -14.11 12.99 4.53
CA ALA A 51 -14.74 13.96 3.64
C ALA A 51 -16.24 13.69 3.54
N ARG A 52 -16.99 14.73 3.21
CA ARG A 52 -18.41 14.61 2.87
C ARG A 52 -18.63 15.02 1.43
N VAL A 53 -19.41 14.22 0.71
CA VAL A 53 -19.83 14.53 -0.66
C VAL A 53 -20.81 15.70 -0.62
N VAL A 54 -20.51 16.79 -1.32
CA VAL A 54 -21.35 18.01 -1.34
C VAL A 54 -22.23 18.14 -2.58
N VAL A 55 -21.97 17.36 -3.61
CA VAL A 55 -22.77 17.24 -4.84
C VAL A 55 -22.70 15.80 -5.33
N ASP A 56 -23.79 15.30 -5.93
CA ASP A 56 -23.80 13.98 -6.55
C ASP A 56 -22.65 13.90 -7.56
N SER A 57 -21.83 12.84 -7.44
CA SER A 57 -20.60 12.75 -8.21
C SER A 57 -20.36 11.33 -8.72
N PRO A 58 -19.89 11.18 -9.96
CA PRO A 58 -19.48 9.87 -10.45
C PRO A 58 -18.20 9.38 -9.74
N VAL A 59 -18.11 8.07 -9.57
CA VAL A 59 -16.90 7.38 -9.11
C VAL A 59 -16.36 6.50 -10.22
N TYR A 60 -15.07 6.63 -10.49
CA TYR A 60 -14.35 5.92 -11.54
C TYR A 60 -13.46 4.83 -10.93
N PRO A 61 -13.19 3.74 -11.67
CA PRO A 61 -12.32 2.67 -11.17
C PRO A 61 -10.86 3.11 -11.06
N GLN A 62 -10.46 4.08 -11.88
CA GLN A 62 -9.12 4.64 -11.95
C GLN A 62 -9.22 6.17 -12.10
N SER A 63 -8.15 6.90 -11.78
CA SER A 63 -8.12 8.34 -12.03
C SER A 63 -8.28 8.59 -13.53
N PRO A 64 -9.27 9.38 -13.99
CA PRO A 64 -9.43 9.74 -15.40
C PRO A 64 -8.18 10.45 -15.97
N ASP A 65 -7.44 11.17 -15.12
CA ASP A 65 -6.19 11.82 -15.52
C ASP A 65 -5.03 10.81 -15.67
N GLY A 66 -5.15 9.63 -15.05
CA GLY A 66 -4.12 8.59 -15.04
C GLY A 66 -2.88 8.98 -14.23
N TRP A 67 -2.32 8.03 -13.49
CA TRP A 67 -1.09 8.27 -12.71
C TRP A 67 0.07 8.75 -13.58
N TRP A 68 0.25 8.16 -14.76
CA TRP A 68 1.41 8.44 -15.60
C TRP A 68 1.46 9.91 -16.07
N ALA A 69 0.32 10.48 -16.47
CA ALA A 69 0.25 11.88 -16.89
C ALA A 69 0.55 12.83 -15.71
N CYS A 70 0.02 12.51 -14.53
CA CYS A 70 0.20 13.32 -13.33
C CYS A 70 1.60 13.22 -12.70
N ALA A 71 2.21 12.03 -12.67
CA ALA A 71 3.46 11.78 -11.96
C ALA A 71 4.72 12.16 -12.75
N TRP A 72 4.69 12.09 -14.08
CA TRP A 72 5.89 12.25 -14.91
C TRP A 72 5.86 13.46 -15.83
N GLN A 73 4.67 13.90 -16.26
CA GLN A 73 4.51 14.97 -17.23
C GLN A 73 4.04 16.28 -16.60
N PHE A 74 3.67 16.26 -15.30
CA PHE A 74 3.02 17.38 -14.60
C PHE A 74 1.74 17.90 -15.30
N ASP A 75 1.17 17.09 -16.21
CA ASP A 75 0.03 17.45 -17.05
C ASP A 75 -1.29 16.99 -16.42
N CYS A 76 -1.38 17.01 -15.08
CA CYS A 76 -2.67 16.79 -14.43
C CYS A 76 -3.69 17.80 -14.96
N ARG A 77 -4.91 17.35 -15.28
CA ARG A 77 -5.96 18.27 -15.67
C ARG A 77 -6.23 19.23 -14.50
N PRO A 78 -6.36 20.54 -14.75
CA PRO A 78 -6.65 21.51 -13.70
C PRO A 78 -8.08 21.38 -13.17
N THR A 79 -8.95 20.68 -13.90
CA THR A 79 -10.37 20.52 -13.56
C THR A 79 -10.83 19.10 -13.88
N ALA A 80 -11.81 18.59 -13.11
CA ALA A 80 -12.41 17.27 -13.32
C ALA A 80 -13.43 17.26 -14.48
N ARG A 81 -13.15 18.00 -15.55
CA ARG A 81 -14.02 18.06 -16.73
C ARG A 81 -13.91 16.74 -17.51
N ARG A 82 -15.06 16.22 -17.93
CA ARG A 82 -15.15 15.03 -18.77
C ARG A 82 -14.64 15.31 -20.19
N GLU A 83 -13.79 14.43 -20.68
CA GLU A 83 -13.27 14.45 -22.05
C GLU A 83 -13.70 13.19 -22.83
N PRO A 84 -13.74 13.27 -24.17
CA PRO A 84 -13.94 12.09 -25.01
C PRO A 84 -12.85 11.04 -24.72
N GLY A 85 -13.26 9.85 -24.30
CA GLY A 85 -12.34 8.74 -23.98
C GLY A 85 -12.14 8.47 -22.49
N ASP A 86 -12.68 9.33 -21.60
CA ASP A 86 -12.66 9.04 -20.16
C ASP A 86 -13.41 7.73 -19.84
N PRO A 87 -12.93 6.94 -18.86
CA PRO A 87 -13.59 5.69 -18.50
C PRO A 87 -15.03 5.94 -18.02
N PRO A 88 -15.95 4.99 -18.24
CA PRO A 88 -17.28 5.08 -17.67
C PRO A 88 -17.18 5.03 -16.13
N PRO A 89 -18.08 5.73 -15.42
CA PRO A 89 -18.14 5.62 -13.97
C PRO A 89 -18.61 4.22 -13.55
N LEU A 90 -18.10 3.73 -12.42
CA LEU A 90 -18.61 2.55 -11.74
C LEU A 90 -20.03 2.79 -11.21
N ARG A 91 -20.20 3.90 -10.50
CA ARG A 91 -21.49 4.33 -9.93
C ARG A 91 -21.46 5.81 -9.55
N GLN A 92 -22.62 6.33 -9.17
CA GLN A 92 -22.74 7.65 -8.53
C GLN A 92 -22.59 7.51 -7.01
N ILE A 93 -21.96 8.49 -6.38
CA ILE A 93 -22.02 8.72 -4.93
C ILE A 93 -22.96 9.89 -4.66
N PRO A 94 -24.01 9.70 -3.84
CA PRO A 94 -24.94 10.77 -3.53
C PRO A 94 -24.33 11.84 -2.61
N ARG A 95 -24.84 13.06 -2.75
CA ARG A 95 -24.63 14.16 -1.82
C ARG A 95 -24.98 13.75 -0.40
N GLY A 96 -24.14 14.16 0.54
CA GLY A 96 -24.28 13.90 1.96
C GLY A 96 -23.62 12.60 2.42
N GLN A 97 -23.16 11.74 1.50
CA GLN A 97 -22.40 10.54 1.86
C GLN A 97 -21.05 10.91 2.48
N ASP A 98 -20.72 10.24 3.58
CA ASP A 98 -19.39 10.32 4.19
C ASP A 98 -18.46 9.31 3.52
N VAL A 99 -17.26 9.77 3.20
CA VAL A 99 -16.22 8.99 2.51
C VAL A 99 -14.87 9.24 3.18
N THR A 100 -13.96 8.30 3.00
CA THR A 100 -12.56 8.48 3.38
C THR A 100 -11.77 8.84 2.13
N VAL A 101 -11.06 9.96 2.13
CA VAL A 101 -10.14 10.33 1.06
C VAL A 101 -8.77 9.77 1.38
N VAL A 102 -8.29 8.89 0.52
CA VAL A 102 -6.98 8.25 0.67
C VAL A 102 -5.89 9.20 0.19
N CYS A 103 -6.09 9.82 -0.98
CA CYS A 103 -5.09 10.66 -1.63
C CYS A 103 -5.69 11.44 -2.82
N GLN A 104 -4.89 12.28 -3.48
CA GLN A 104 -5.33 13.14 -4.59
C GLN A 104 -4.40 13.05 -5.82
N PHE A 105 -4.98 13.11 -7.03
CA PHE A 105 -4.29 13.43 -8.30
C PHE A 105 -5.03 14.48 -9.08
N GLY A 106 -4.34 15.58 -9.40
CA GLY A 106 -4.92 16.65 -10.20
C GLY A 106 -6.24 17.13 -9.59
N ALA A 107 -7.31 17.04 -10.38
CA ALA A 107 -8.65 17.41 -9.97
C ALA A 107 -9.48 16.25 -9.37
N TYR A 108 -8.89 15.07 -9.16
CA TYR A 108 -9.55 13.88 -8.64
C TYR A 108 -8.95 13.41 -7.32
N SER A 109 -9.81 12.88 -6.44
CA SER A 109 -9.43 12.26 -5.18
C SER A 109 -9.83 10.80 -5.16
N LYS A 110 -8.94 9.94 -4.67
CA LYS A 110 -9.27 8.54 -4.39
C LYS A 110 -10.05 8.49 -3.09
N ILE A 111 -11.22 7.89 -3.15
CA ILE A 111 -12.13 7.72 -2.03
C ILE A 111 -12.35 6.25 -1.72
N GLU A 112 -12.62 5.97 -0.46
CA GLU A 112 -13.02 4.68 0.05
C GLU A 112 -14.24 4.82 0.96
N THR A 113 -15.11 3.83 0.85
CA THR A 113 -16.29 3.60 1.69
C THR A 113 -16.32 2.11 2.01
N VAL A 114 -17.28 1.67 2.83
CA VAL A 114 -17.43 0.24 3.16
C VAL A 114 -17.63 -0.62 1.89
N ASP A 115 -18.29 -0.08 0.86
CA ASP A 115 -18.75 -0.86 -0.29
C ASP A 115 -18.12 -0.42 -1.63
N LEU A 116 -17.24 0.58 -1.62
CA LEU A 116 -16.69 1.17 -2.84
C LEU A 116 -15.35 1.84 -2.57
N ALA A 117 -14.39 1.54 -3.44
CA ALA A 117 -13.18 2.32 -3.63
C ALA A 117 -13.17 2.84 -5.08
N GLY A 118 -12.70 4.07 -5.28
CA GLY A 118 -12.55 4.64 -6.62
C GLY A 118 -12.21 6.12 -6.60
N TRP A 119 -12.30 6.76 -7.75
CA TRP A 119 -11.86 8.13 -7.97
C TRP A 119 -13.04 9.05 -8.25
N THR A 120 -13.10 10.20 -7.59
CA THR A 120 -14.15 11.20 -7.82
C THR A 120 -13.56 12.60 -7.88
N ALA A 121 -14.30 13.56 -8.43
CA ALA A 121 -13.85 14.94 -8.52
C ALA A 121 -13.59 15.50 -7.12
N THR A 122 -12.41 16.07 -6.87
CA THR A 122 -12.06 16.67 -5.58
C THR A 122 -13.03 17.80 -5.22
N THR A 123 -13.50 18.55 -6.21
CA THR A 123 -14.51 19.62 -6.04
C THR A 123 -15.87 19.12 -5.56
N ALA A 124 -16.14 17.82 -5.66
CA ALA A 124 -17.36 17.21 -5.12
C ALA A 124 -17.26 16.88 -3.63
N LEU A 125 -16.08 17.07 -3.02
CA LEU A 125 -15.79 16.72 -1.65
C LEU A 125 -15.60 17.99 -0.81
N HIS A 126 -16.07 17.92 0.43
CA HIS A 126 -15.76 18.90 1.44
C HIS A 126 -15.05 18.22 2.61
N THR A 127 -13.86 18.71 2.92
CA THR A 127 -13.05 18.26 4.04
C THR A 127 -12.95 19.36 5.10
N ARG A 128 -12.86 18.95 6.36
CA ARG A 128 -12.62 19.89 7.48
C ARG A 128 -11.13 20.17 7.67
N THR A 129 -10.29 19.31 7.13
CA THR A 129 -8.83 19.35 7.16
C THR A 129 -8.29 19.40 5.74
N PRO A 130 -7.05 19.90 5.52
CA PRO A 130 -6.40 19.80 4.23
C PRO A 130 -6.38 18.36 3.74
N LEU A 131 -6.66 18.16 2.46
CA LEU A 131 -6.65 16.85 1.82
C LEU A 131 -5.24 16.23 1.88
N PRO A 132 -5.14 14.88 1.94
CA PRO A 132 -3.85 14.21 1.92
C PRO A 132 -3.12 14.51 0.60
N THR A 133 -1.80 14.65 0.70
CA THR A 133 -0.92 14.95 -0.44
C THR A 133 -0.95 13.88 -1.52
N SER A 134 -0.41 14.22 -2.69
CA SER A 134 -0.38 13.41 -3.92
C SER A 134 -0.15 11.92 -3.64
N CYS A 135 -0.95 11.04 -4.25
CA CYS A 135 -0.77 9.61 -4.01
C CYS A 135 0.62 9.13 -4.45
N THR A 136 0.97 7.91 -4.10
CA THR A 136 2.18 7.24 -4.60
C THR A 136 1.83 6.27 -5.73
N ALA A 137 2.83 5.77 -6.47
CA ALA A 137 2.62 4.85 -7.59
C ALA A 137 1.92 3.55 -7.16
N PHE A 138 1.95 3.24 -5.87
CA PHE A 138 1.33 2.06 -5.27
C PHE A 138 -0.14 2.26 -4.91
N ASP A 139 -0.64 3.50 -4.93
CA ASP A 139 -2.01 3.87 -4.55
C ASP A 139 -2.97 3.97 -5.75
N VAL A 140 -2.48 3.71 -6.96
CA VAL A 140 -3.18 3.93 -8.24
C VAL A 140 -3.87 2.66 -8.72
#